data_AF-A0A843GIT7-F1
#
_entry.id   AF-A0A843GIT7-F1
#
_cell.length_a   1.000
_cell.length_b   1.000
_cell.length_c   1.000
_cell.angle_alpha   90.00
_cell.angle_beta   90.00
_cell.angle_gamma   90.00
#
_symmetry.space_group_name_H-M   'P 1'
#
loop_
_entity.id
_entity.type
_entity.pdbx_description
1 polymer ?
#
loop_
_entity_poly.entity_id
_entity_poly.type
_entity_poly.pdbx_seq_one_letter_code
_entity_poly.pdbx_strand_id
1 'polypeptide(L)'
;MQKVLTKLLTRTMREIADKIDAGNSHLSEEEQSEILAMLTHTAMSAEEVCEYLNISRPTLTNHIRDGLIPKGRKLRGRKELIWYKDELINVIKS
;
A
#
# COMPACT_ATOMS: atom_id res chain seq x y z
N MET A 1 -9.28 23.52 16.48
CA MET A 1 -8.37 22.35 16.35
C MET A 1 -8.31 21.79 14.93
N GLN A 2 -9.42 21.40 14.30
CA GLN A 2 -9.41 20.80 12.95
C GLN A 2 -8.70 21.66 11.87
N LYS A 3 -8.96 22.97 11.82
CA LYS A 3 -8.27 23.91 10.90
C LYS A 3 -6.76 24.04 11.15
N VAL A 4 -6.28 23.84 12.38
CA VAL A 4 -4.85 23.93 12.72
C VAL A 4 -4.15 22.64 12.29
N LEU A 5 -4.78 21.49 12.56
CA LEU A 5 -4.26 20.18 12.16
C LEU A 5 -4.14 20.06 10.64
N THR A 6 -5.16 20.49 9.88
CA THR A 6 -5.10 20.48 8.41
C THR A 6 -3.98 21.38 7.88
N LYS A 7 -3.79 22.57 8.46
CA LYS A 7 -2.69 23.46 8.07
C LYS A 7 -1.32 22.83 8.33
N LEU A 8 -1.16 22.17 9.47
CA LEU A 8 0.07 21.48 9.83
C LEU A 8 0.33 20.33 8.84
N LEU A 9 -0.67 19.50 8.58
CA LEU A 9 -0.59 18.41 7.59
C LEU A 9 -0.15 18.92 6.22
N THR A 10 -0.81 19.95 5.70
CA THR A 10 -0.47 20.54 4.40
C THR A 10 0.96 21.08 4.37
N ARG A 11 1.41 21.74 5.44
CA ARG A 11 2.79 22.26 5.52
C ARG A 11 3.79 21.12 5.51
N THR A 12 3.60 20.11 6.35
CA THR A 12 4.48 18.95 6.45
C THR A 12 4.58 18.19 5.12
N MET A 13 3.45 17.98 4.42
CA MET A 13 3.47 17.31 3.13
C MET A 13 4.25 18.09 2.06
N ARG A 14 4.15 19.42 2.06
CA ARG A 14 4.94 20.27 1.13
C ARG A 14 6.43 20.22 1.45
N GLU A 15 6.80 20.33 2.73
CA GLU A 15 8.21 20.25 3.14
C GLU A 15 8.84 18.90 2.75
N ILE A 16 8.07 17.81 2.82
CA ILE A 16 8.51 16.49 2.36
C ILE A 16 8.67 16.46 0.84
N ALA A 17 7.70 17.00 0.08
CA ALA A 17 7.79 17.09 -1.37
C ALA A 17 9.01 17.91 -1.81
N ASP A 18 9.23 19.07 -1.22
CA ASP A 18 10.39 19.93 -1.51
C ASP A 18 11.72 19.19 -1.26
N LYS A 19 11.79 18.37 -0.19
CA LYS A 19 12.97 17.54 0.10
C LYS A 19 13.18 16.42 -0.92
N ILE A 20 12.10 15.81 -1.41
CA ILE A 20 12.15 14.78 -2.46
C ILE A 20 12.65 15.41 -3.77
N ASP A 21 12.06 16.54 -4.18
CA ASP A 21 12.43 17.25 -5.42
C ASP A 21 13.89 17.74 -5.38
N ALA A 22 14.38 18.12 -4.19
CA ALA A 22 15.78 18.50 -3.99
C ALA A 22 16.76 17.31 -3.93
N GLY A 23 16.28 16.06 -4.04
CA GLY A 23 17.09 14.84 -3.93
C GLY A 23 17.58 14.55 -2.49
N ASN A 24 16.97 15.17 -1.48
CA ASN A 24 17.40 15.12 -0.08
C ASN A 24 16.50 14.25 0.80
N SER A 25 15.60 13.45 0.21
CA SER A 25 14.69 12.59 0.96
C SER A 25 15.40 11.40 1.63
N HIS A 26 16.59 11.02 1.16
CA HIS A 26 17.34 9.84 1.60
C HIS A 26 16.52 8.53 1.59
N LEU A 27 15.44 8.47 0.81
CA LEU A 27 14.57 7.31 0.69
C LEU A 27 15.08 6.36 -0.39
N SER A 28 15.17 5.07 -0.08
CA SER A 28 15.39 4.01 -1.08
C SER A 28 14.19 3.86 -2.02
N GLU A 29 14.39 3.23 -3.19
CA GLU A 29 13.29 2.97 -4.13
C GLU A 29 12.17 2.09 -3.52
N GLU A 30 12.54 1.16 -2.63
CA GLU A 30 11.59 0.32 -1.90
C GLU A 30 10.71 1.16 -0.96
N GLU A 31 11.32 2.02 -0.16
CA GLU A 31 10.60 2.92 0.75
C GLU A 31 9.71 3.91 -0.03
N GLN A 32 10.17 4.42 -1.17
CA GLN A 32 9.35 5.26 -2.06
C GLN A 32 8.12 4.51 -2.57
N SER A 33 8.28 3.24 -2.97
CA SER A 33 7.19 2.38 -3.43
C SER A 33 6.19 2.03 -2.33
N GLU A 34 6.66 1.81 -1.09
CA GLU A 34 5.80 1.62 0.08
C GLU A 34 4.99 2.88 0.39
N ILE A 35 5.64 4.05 0.43
CA ILE A 35 4.97 5.34 0.70
C ILE A 35 3.92 5.64 -0.38
N LEU A 36 4.26 5.44 -1.65
CA LEU A 36 3.31 5.65 -2.76
C LEU A 36 2.10 4.72 -2.64
N ALA A 37 2.31 3.46 -2.27
CA ALA A 37 1.24 2.49 -2.07
C ALA A 37 0.29 2.93 -0.94
N MET A 38 0.85 3.41 0.19
CA MET A 38 0.08 3.93 1.31
C MET A 38 -0.73 5.17 0.97
N LEU A 39 -0.17 6.07 0.15
CA LEU A 39 -0.87 7.31 -0.24
C LEU A 39 -1.97 7.08 -1.28
N THR A 40 -1.80 6.09 -2.15
CA THR A 40 -2.71 5.87 -3.29
C THR A 40 -3.74 4.77 -3.05
N HIS A 41 -3.62 3.99 -1.97
CA HIS A 41 -4.39 2.76 -1.75
C HIS A 41 -4.42 1.91 -3.03
N THR A 42 -3.23 1.53 -3.51
CA THR A 42 -3.08 0.84 -4.79
C THR A 42 -3.81 -0.51 -4.76
N ALA A 43 -4.81 -0.66 -5.62
CA ALA A 43 -5.55 -1.91 -5.81
C ALA A 43 -4.74 -2.90 -6.66
N MET A 44 -4.64 -4.14 -6.20
CA MET A 44 -3.92 -5.23 -6.84
C MET A 44 -4.87 -6.40 -7.12
N SER A 45 -4.68 -7.05 -8.27
CA SER A 45 -5.28 -8.34 -8.58
C SER A 45 -4.67 -9.45 -7.74
N ALA A 46 -5.27 -10.63 -7.84
CA ALA A 46 -4.75 -11.84 -7.26
C ALA A 46 -3.31 -12.18 -7.67
N GLU A 47 -3.01 -12.00 -8.94
CA GLU A 47 -1.73 -12.29 -9.57
C GLU A 47 -0.68 -11.28 -9.12
N GLU A 48 -1.02 -9.99 -9.11
CA GLU A 48 -0.16 -8.92 -8.62
C GLU A 48 0.18 -9.11 -7.13
N VAL A 49 -0.77 -9.61 -6.32
CA VAL A 49 -0.49 -9.99 -4.92
C VAL A 49 0.49 -11.14 -4.82
N CYS A 50 0.36 -12.16 -5.67
CA CYS A 50 1.28 -13.30 -5.67
C CYS A 50 2.70 -12.87 -6.02
N GLU A 51 2.84 -12.01 -7.04
CA GLU A 51 4.12 -11.43 -7.44
C GLU A 51 4.71 -10.56 -6.33
N TYR A 52 3.90 -9.67 -5.74
CA TYR A 52 4.33 -8.76 -4.68
C TYR A 52 4.82 -9.50 -3.42
N LEU A 53 4.10 -10.55 -3.01
CA LEU A 53 4.46 -11.36 -1.84
C LEU A 53 5.47 -12.46 -2.15
N ASN A 54 5.83 -12.65 -3.42
CA ASN A 54 6.64 -13.77 -3.90
C ASN A 54 6.09 -15.14 -3.45
N ILE A 55 4.78 -15.35 -3.59
CA ILE A 55 4.09 -16.60 -3.23
C ILE A 55 3.30 -17.18 -4.39
N SER A 56 3.06 -18.49 -4.35
CA SER A 56 2.19 -19.14 -5.33
C SER A 56 0.70 -18.81 -5.09
N ARG A 57 -0.12 -18.93 -6.14
CA ARG A 57 -1.58 -18.74 -6.06
C ARG A 57 -2.26 -19.69 -5.05
N PRO A 58 -1.89 -20.98 -4.95
CA PRO A 58 -2.35 -21.85 -3.86
C PRO A 58 -1.95 -21.35 -2.47
N THR A 59 -0.71 -20.86 -2.30
CA THR A 59 -0.22 -20.31 -1.04
C THR A 59 -1.03 -19.09 -0.61
N LEU A 60 -1.31 -18.17 -1.54
CA LEU A 60 -2.20 -17.02 -1.28
C LEU A 60 -3.58 -17.48 -0.78
N THR A 61 -4.15 -18.51 -1.41
CA THR A 61 -5.47 -19.05 -1.02
C THR A 61 -5.43 -19.65 0.39
N ASN A 62 -4.36 -20.40 0.73
CA ASN A 62 -4.16 -20.94 2.07
C ASN A 62 -4.03 -19.82 3.10
N HIS A 63 -3.22 -18.78 2.84
CA HIS A 63 -3.07 -17.65 3.74
C HIS A 63 -4.38 -16.87 3.95
N ILE A 64 -5.22 -16.75 2.92
CA ILE A 64 -6.56 -16.16 3.08
C ILE A 64 -7.47 -17.04 3.95
N ARG A 65 -7.41 -18.36 3.76
CA ARG A 65 -8.19 -19.33 4.55
C ARG A 65 -7.75 -19.32 6.02
N ASP A 66 -6.45 -19.27 6.25
CA ASP A 66 -5.82 -19.32 7.57
C ASP A 66 -5.88 -17.95 8.28
N GLY A 67 -6.40 -16.90 7.61
CA GLY A 67 -6.63 -15.58 8.18
C GLY A 67 -5.40 -14.67 8.20
N LEU A 68 -4.29 -15.09 7.59
CA LEU A 68 -3.04 -14.33 7.48
C LEU A 68 -3.16 -13.20 6.46
N ILE A 69 -3.87 -13.43 5.35
CA ILE A 69 -4.15 -12.42 4.32
C ILE A 69 -5.65 -12.08 4.34
N PRO A 70 -6.03 -10.78 4.28
CA PRO A 70 -7.44 -10.41 4.24
C PRO A 70 -8.15 -10.96 3.00
N LYS A 71 -9.46 -11.19 3.12
CA LYS A 71 -10.28 -11.58 1.96
C LYS A 71 -10.31 -10.45 0.93
N GLY A 72 -10.13 -10.81 -0.34
CA GLY A 72 -10.21 -9.86 -1.45
C GLY A 72 -11.59 -9.20 -1.53
N ARG A 73 -11.60 -7.94 -1.95
CA ARG A 73 -12.81 -7.11 -2.02
C ARG A 73 -13.35 -7.10 -3.44
N LYS A 74 -14.69 -7.10 -3.57
CA LYS A 74 -15.35 -6.91 -4.87
C LYS A 74 -15.54 -5.42 -5.12
N LEU A 75 -14.90 -4.88 -6.15
CA LEU A 75 -15.07 -3.49 -6.56
C LEU A 75 -16.11 -3.38 -7.67
N ARG A 76 -16.96 -2.34 -7.61
CA ARG A 76 -17.98 -2.09 -8.61
C ARG A 76 -17.31 -1.89 -9.98
N GLY A 77 -17.75 -2.65 -10.98
CA GLY A 77 -17.18 -2.61 -12.34
C GLY A 77 -15.97 -3.51 -12.56
N ARG A 78 -15.46 -4.22 -11.54
CA ARG A 78 -14.41 -5.24 -11.71
C ARG A 78 -14.98 -6.66 -11.56
N LYS A 79 -14.55 -7.56 -12.45
CA LYS A 79 -14.91 -8.99 -12.40
C LYS A 79 -14.12 -9.74 -11.33
N GLU A 80 -12.91 -9.31 -11.03
CA GLU A 80 -12.03 -9.95 -10.08
C GLU A 80 -12.13 -9.35 -8.67
N LEU A 81 -11.63 -10.09 -7.69
CA LEU A 81 -11.38 -9.58 -6.35
C LEU A 81 -10.08 -8.79 -6.36
N ILE A 82 -10.02 -7.76 -5.52
CA ILE A 82 -8.83 -6.91 -5.37
C ILE A 82 -8.37 -6.87 -3.91
N TRP A 83 -7.08 -6.64 -3.74
CA TRP A 83 -6.44 -6.36 -2.47
C TRP A 83 -5.77 -5.00 -2.53
N TYR A 84 -5.59 -4.36 -1.38
CA TYR A 84 -4.87 -3.10 -1.31
C TYR A 84 -3.45 -3.35 -0.83
N LYS A 85 -2.46 -2.81 -1.54
CA LYS A 85 -1.04 -3.05 -1.26
C LYS A 85 -0.66 -2.63 0.17
N ASP A 86 -1.20 -1.52 0.65
CA ASP A 86 -1.00 -1.03 2.02
C ASP A 86 -1.54 -1.96 3.11
N GLU A 87 -2.60 -2.73 2.82
CA GLU A 87 -3.13 -3.74 3.74
C GLU A 87 -2.23 -5.00 3.80
N LEU A 88 -1.47 -5.27 2.73
CA LEU A 88 -0.60 -6.43 2.63
C LEU A 88 0.81 -6.18 3.20
N ILE A 89 1.31 -4.95 3.16
CA ILE A 89 2.57 -4.57 3.82
C ILE A 89 2.57 -4.99 5.29
N ASN A 90 1.44 -4.84 5.97
CA ASN A 90 1.29 -5.20 7.39
C ASN A 90 1.33 -6.72 7.63
N VAL A 91 1.05 -7.54 6.61
CA VAL A 91 1.08 -9.01 6.69
C VAL A 91 2.50 -9.56 6.53
N ILE A 92 3.34 -8.90 5.71
CA ILE A 92 4.72 -9.33 5.46
C ILE A 92 5.63 -9.01 6.66
N LYS A 93 5.29 -7.97 7.43
CA LYS A 93 6.11 -7.47 8.55
C LYS A 93 5.81 -8.14 9.90
N SER A 94 4.90 -9.14 9.96
CA SER A 94 4.55 -9.90 11.18
C SER A 94 5.13 -11.30 11.18
#